data_AF-A0A9D5RA15-F1
#
_entry.id   AF-A0A9D5RA15-F1
#
_cell.length_a   1.000
_cell.length_b   1.000
_cell.length_c   1.000
_cell.angle_alpha   90.00
_cell.angle_beta   90.00
_cell.angle_gamma   90.00
#
_symmetry.space_group_name_H-M   'P 1'
#
loop_
_entity.id
_entity.type
_entity.pdbx_description
1 polymer ?
#
loop_
_entity_poly.entity_id
_entity_poly.type
_entity_poly.pdbx_seq_one_letter_code
_entity_poly.pdbx_strand_id
1 'polypeptide(L)' 'MKFTYAKSLLSSTDMGIKEIAFSVGYSSVSQFHTAFKKMFGFTPKEFRKLCEKTD' A
#
# COMPACT_ATOMS: atom_id res chain seq x y z
N MET A 1 11.68 -0.05 -6.39
CA MET A 1 12.12 0.36 -5.03
C MET A 1 11.02 1.04 -4.20
N LYS A 2 10.17 1.95 -4.73
CA LYS A 2 9.12 2.64 -3.93
C LYS A 2 8.04 1.70 -3.35
N PHE A 3 7.63 0.71 -4.14
CA PHE A 3 6.49 -0.16 -3.79
C PHE A 3 6.82 -1.33 -2.86
N THR A 4 8.08 -1.77 -2.81
CA THR A 4 8.54 -2.77 -1.83
C THR A 4 8.46 -2.22 -0.41
N TYR A 5 8.80 -0.95 -0.22
CA TYR A 5 8.63 -0.28 1.07
C TYR A 5 7.16 -0.10 1.43
N ALA A 6 6.31 0.34 0.49
CA ALA A 6 4.86 0.42 0.68
C ALA A 6 4.27 -0.93 1.11
N LYS A 7 4.70 -2.02 0.47
CA LYS A 7 4.26 -3.39 0.75
C LYS A 7 4.62 -3.81 2.18
N SER A 8 5.85 -3.55 2.61
CA SER A 8 6.31 -3.83 3.98
C SER A 8 5.53 -3.03 5.01
N LEU A 9 5.26 -1.74 4.76
CA LEU A 9 4.45 -0.92 5.67
C LEU A 9 3.01 -1.45 5.76
N LEU A 10 2.42 -1.86 4.64
CA LEU A 10 1.06 -2.41 4.61
C LEU A 10 0.92 -3.76 5.33
N SER A 11 1.98 -4.57 5.38
CA SER A 11 1.96 -5.89 6.04
C SER A 11 2.42 -5.86 7.49
N SER A 12 3.27 -4.91 7.85
CA SER A 12 3.97 -4.91 9.15
C SER A 12 3.53 -3.78 10.08
N THR A 13 2.68 -2.86 9.62
CA THR A 13 2.25 -1.71 10.42
C THR A 13 0.77 -1.42 10.22
N ASP A 14 0.19 -0.77 11.22
CA ASP A 14 -1.18 -0.28 11.12
C ASP A 14 -1.33 1.08 10.41
N MET A 15 -0.23 1.63 9.89
CA MET A 15 -0.14 2.96 9.28
C MET A 15 -1.24 3.19 8.24
N GLY A 16 -1.83 4.38 8.23
CA GLY A 16 -2.90 4.70 7.31
C GLY A 16 -2.41 4.67 5.86
N ILE A 17 -3.24 4.18 4.93
CA ILE A 17 -2.89 4.12 3.49
C ILE A 17 -2.48 5.50 2.95
N LYS A 18 -3.06 6.57 3.50
CA LYS A 18 -2.69 7.95 3.17
C LYS A 18 -1.26 8.28 3.57
N GLU A 19 -0.85 7.94 4.78
CA GLU A 19 0.52 8.16 5.27
C GLU A 19 1.53 7.32 4.50
N ILE A 20 1.20 6.07 4.19
CA ILE A 20 2.03 5.20 3.35
C ILE A 20 2.20 5.80 1.94
N ALA A 21 1.14 6.35 1.36
CA ALA A 21 1.23 7.03 0.07
C ALA A 21 2.19 8.23 0.12
N PHE A 22 2.12 9.05 1.17
CA PHE A 22 3.04 10.17 1.33
C PHE A 22 4.48 9.73 1.62
N SER A 23 4.68 8.68 2.44
CA SER A 23 6.01 8.18 2.79
C SER A 23 6.76 7.58 1.60
N VAL A 24 6.03 7.05 0.61
CA VAL A 24 6.62 6.53 -0.64
C VAL A 24 6.69 7.58 -1.77
N GLY A 25 6.36 8.84 -1.45
CA GLY A 25 6.54 10.00 -2.33
C GLY A 25 5.39 10.26 -3.30
N TYR A 26 4.16 9.86 -2.97
CA TYR A 26 2.96 10.26 -3.70
C TYR A 26 2.28 11.44 -3.02
N SER A 27 1.93 12.47 -3.81
CA SER A 27 1.19 13.63 -3.31
C SER A 27 -0.33 13.40 -3.21
N SER A 28 -0.82 12.25 -3.67
CA SER A 28 -2.24 11.90 -3.65
C SER A 28 -2.46 10.40 -3.46
N VAL A 29 -3.40 10.07 -2.56
CA VAL A 29 -3.81 8.69 -2.28
C VAL A 29 -4.42 8.03 -3.51
N SER A 30 -5.15 8.76 -4.34
CA SER A 30 -5.71 8.21 -5.58
C SER A 30 -4.62 7.82 -6.58
N GLN A 31 -3.59 8.64 -6.73
CA GLN A 31 -2.46 8.32 -7.60
C GLN A 31 -1.71 7.08 -7.09
N PHE A 32 -1.51 6.99 -5.77
CA PHE A 32 -0.94 5.82 -5.14
C PHE A 32 -1.81 4.58 -5.36
N HIS A 33 -3.12 4.66 -5.16
CA HIS A 33 -4.05 3.56 -5.38
C HIS A 33 -3.98 3.00 -6.79
N THR A 34 -4.05 3.88 -7.80
CA THR A 34 -3.98 3.47 -9.21
C THR A 34 -2.64 2.84 -9.55
N ALA A 35 -1.53 3.44 -9.09
CA ALA A 35 -0.19 2.92 -9.37
C ALA A 35 0.08 1.60 -8.63
N PHE A 36 -0.35 1.48 -7.38
CA PHE A 36 -0.22 0.26 -6.58
C PHE A 36 -1.06 -0.88 -7.18
N LYS A 37 -2.31 -0.60 -7.56
CA LYS A 37 -3.17 -1.58 -8.26
C LYS A 37 -2.59 -2.01 -9.60
N LYS A 38 -2.01 -1.08 -10.37
CA LYS A 38 -1.33 -1.42 -11.64
C LYS A 38 -0.11 -2.31 -11.42
N MET A 39 0.60 -2.14 -10.30
CA MET A 39 1.82 -2.91 -10.01
C MET A 39 1.55 -4.28 -9.35
N PHE A 40 0.54 -4.39 -8.48
CA PHE A 40 0.27 -5.61 -7.70
C PHE A 40 -1.05 -6.30 -8.05
N GLY A 41 -1.90 -5.70 -8.88
CA GLY A 41 -3.24 -6.21 -9.21
C GLY A 41 -4.32 -5.89 -8.18
N PHE A 42 -3.94 -5.51 -6.95
CA PHE A 42 -4.85 -5.21 -5.84
C PHE A 42 -4.66 -3.79 -5.33
N THR A 43 -5.69 -3.20 -4.74
CA THR A 43 -5.56 -1.94 -4.02
C THR A 43 -4.75 -2.13 -2.72
N PRO A 44 -4.13 -1.07 -2.17
CA PRO A 44 -3.39 -1.18 -0.92
C PRO A 44 -4.24 -1.72 0.25
N LYS A 45 -5.53 -1.39 0.26
CA LYS A 45 -6.50 -1.86 1.27
C LYS A 45 -6.81 -3.35 1.13
N GLU A 46 -7.00 -3.83 -0.09
CA GLU A 46 -7.17 -5.26 -0.37
C GLU A 46 -5.91 -6.03 -0.02
N PHE A 47 -4.74 -5.49 -0.36
CA PHE A 47 -3.46 -6.09 -0.03
C PHE A 47 -3.24 -6.22 1.49
N ARG A 48 -3.57 -5.18 2.26
CA ARG A 48 -3.49 -5.24 3.73
C ARG A 48 -4.40 -6.32 4.31
N LYS A 49 -5.64 -6.41 3.85
CA LYS A 49 -6.56 -7.49 4.25
C LYS A 49 -6.06 -8.89 3.87
N LEU A 50 -5.33 -9.02 2.76
CA LEU A 50 -4.75 -10.30 2.35
C LEU A 50 -3.61 -10.71 3.28
N CYS A 51 -2.79 -9.76 3.74
CA CYS A 51 -1.76 -10.01 4.74
C CYS A 51 -2.33 -10.36 6.11
N GLU A 52 -3.45 -9.72 6.50
CA GLU A 52 -4.15 -9.99 7.77
C GLU A 52 -4.86 -11.37 7.80
N LYS A 53 -5.08 -12.02 6.65
CA LYS A 53 -5.82 -13.30 6.55
C LYS A 53 -4.94 -14.54 6.47
N THR A 54 -3.72 -14.48 7.00
CA THR A 54 -2.90 -15.69 7.17
C THR A 54 -3.12 -16.24 8.58
N ASP A 55 -4.34 -16.75 8.82
CA ASP A 55 -4.71 -17.64 9.94
C ASP A 55 -5.32 -18.92 9.35
#